data_AF-A0A5N5EFB4-F1
#
_entry.id   AF-A0A5N5EFB4-F1
#
_cell.length_a   1.000
_cell.length_b   1.000
_cell.length_c   1.000
_cell.angle_alpha   90.00
_cell.angle_beta   90.00
_cell.angle_gamma   90.00
#
_symmetry.space_group_name_H-M   'P 1'
#
loop_
_entity.id
_entity.type
_entity.pdbx_description
1 polymer ?
#
loop_
_entity_poly.entity_id
_entity_poly.type
_entity_poly.pdbx_seq_one_letter_code
_entity_poly.pdbx_strand_id
1 'polypeptide(L)'
;MRTPLRSLIAAAAVPLTLAAAATVLKAGHWRLYADRHRIEITVQPRPGCPRCHGEGGWWTGGAFPEMEACGCWANRREIRIRLLPVPAWDEPPF
;
A
#
# COMPACT_ATOMS: atom_id res chain seq x y z
N MET A 1 4.39 42.65 -12.06
CA MET A 1 4.38 41.18 -12.21
C MET A 1 3.34 40.61 -11.26
N ARG A 2 2.18 40.15 -11.76
CA ARG A 2 1.18 39.46 -10.93
C ARG A 2 1.49 37.97 -10.99
N THR A 3 2.09 37.43 -9.93
CA THR A 3 2.14 35.98 -9.74
C THR A 3 0.69 35.49 -9.72
N PRO A 4 0.27 34.58 -10.61
CA PRO A 4 -1.12 34.17 -10.66
C PRO A 4 -1.45 33.48 -9.34
N LEU A 5 -2.46 33.98 -8.64
CA LEU A 5 -2.95 33.44 -7.37
C LEU A 5 -3.09 31.91 -7.40
N ARG A 6 -3.43 31.38 -8.58
CA ARG A 6 -3.52 29.95 -8.90
C ARG A 6 -2.21 29.17 -8.70
N SER A 7 -1.06 29.75 -9.05
CA SER A 7 0.26 29.11 -8.84
C SER A 7 0.64 29.07 -7.36
N LEU A 8 0.25 30.08 -6.57
CA LEU A 8 0.48 30.09 -5.12
C LEU A 8 -0.43 29.10 -4.40
N ILE A 9 -1.70 29.01 -4.81
CA ILE A 9 -2.64 28.02 -4.28
C ILE A 9 -2.17 26.60 -4.62
N ALA A 10 -1.74 26.34 -5.86
CA ALA A 10 -1.18 25.03 -6.23
C ALA A 10 0.10 24.71 -5.45
N ALA A 11 1.01 25.67 -5.29
CA ALA A 11 2.24 25.50 -4.53
C ALA A 11 2.01 25.13 -3.04
N ALA A 12 0.91 25.60 -2.43
CA ALA A 12 0.56 25.26 -1.05
C ALA A 12 -0.35 24.03 -0.93
N ALA A 13 -1.29 23.83 -1.86
CA ALA A 13 -2.26 22.73 -1.79
C ALA A 13 -1.60 21.37 -2.03
N VAL A 14 -0.67 21.27 -2.98
CA VAL A 14 0.02 20.01 -3.31
C VAL A 14 0.82 19.44 -2.14
N PRO A 15 1.69 20.19 -1.43
CA PRO A 15 2.41 19.64 -0.28
C PRO A 15 1.47 19.26 0.87
N LEU A 16 0.39 20.02 1.07
CA LEU A 16 -0.59 19.70 2.12
C LEU A 16 -1.33 18.38 1.84
N THR A 17 -1.75 18.16 0.59
CA THR A 17 -2.42 16.91 0.21
C THR A 17 -1.46 15.72 0.25
N LEU A 18 -0.21 15.90 -0.15
CA LEU A 18 0.83 14.88 -0.03
C LEU A 18 1.09 14.49 1.42
N ALA A 19 1.21 15.47 2.33
CA ALA A 19 1.39 15.22 3.75
C ALA A 19 0.19 14.47 4.34
N ALA A 20 -1.03 14.90 4.03
CA ALA A 20 -2.25 14.23 4.47
C ALA A 20 -2.29 12.78 3.97
N ALA A 21 -2.02 12.54 2.68
CA ALA A 21 -1.98 11.19 2.12
C ALA A 21 -0.93 10.31 2.82
N ALA A 22 0.28 10.82 3.04
CA ALA A 22 1.33 10.10 3.75
C ALA A 22 0.92 9.75 5.19
N THR A 23 0.24 10.67 5.91
CA THR A 23 -0.26 10.38 7.26
C THR A 23 -1.32 9.29 7.26
N VAL A 24 -2.26 9.32 6.30
CA VAL A 24 -3.30 8.30 6.16
C VAL A 24 -2.70 6.94 5.83
N LEU A 25 -1.74 6.87 4.89
CA LEU A 25 -1.05 5.63 4.55
C LEU A 25 -0.32 5.05 5.78
N LYS A 26 0.42 5.89 6.52
CA LYS A 26 1.16 5.47 7.70
C LYS A 26 0.23 4.97 8.81
N ALA A 27 -0.83 5.72 9.13
CA ALA A 27 -1.78 5.36 10.17
C ALA A 27 -2.63 4.13 9.79
N GLY A 28 -2.97 3.98 8.51
CA GLY A 28 -3.71 2.84 7.99
C GLY A 28 -2.90 1.55 7.89
N HIS A 29 -1.56 1.66 8.00
CA HIS A 29 -0.58 0.62 7.67
C HIS A 29 -0.74 0.18 6.21
N TRP A 30 -0.76 1.15 5.30
CA TRP A 30 -0.85 0.91 3.86
C TRP A 30 0.47 1.27 3.19
N ARG A 31 0.81 0.52 2.15
CA ARG A 31 1.97 0.77 1.30
C ARG A 31 1.46 1.20 -0.08
N LEU A 32 1.97 2.33 -0.55
CA LEU A 32 1.75 2.81 -1.91
C LEU A 32 2.94 2.37 -2.78
N TYR A 33 2.64 1.71 -3.88
CA TYR A 33 3.57 1.38 -4.94
C TYR A 33 3.11 2.05 -6.24
N ALA A 34 4.03 2.70 -6.95
CA ALA A 34 3.72 3.36 -8.20
C ALA A 34 4.87 3.15 -9.18
N ASP A 35 4.55 2.59 -10.34
CA ASP A 35 5.45 2.49 -11.49
C ASP A 35 4.71 2.89 -12.77
N ARG A 36 5.37 2.77 -13.92
CA ARG A 36 4.79 3.11 -15.23
C ARG A 36 3.59 2.24 -15.63
N HIS A 37 3.42 1.07 -15.03
CA HIS A 37 2.38 0.09 -15.37
C HIS A 37 1.24 0.05 -14.36
N ARG A 38 1.49 0.40 -13.09
CA ARG A 38 0.48 0.31 -12.03
C ARG A 38 0.69 1.32 -10.90
N ILE A 39 -0.45 1.68 -10.32
CA ILE A 39 -0.52 2.26 -8.97
C ILE A 39 -1.24 1.24 -8.09
N GLU A 40 -0.63 0.91 -6.96
CA GLU A 40 -1.07 -0.16 -6.09
C GLU A 40 -0.99 0.29 -4.63
N ILE A 41 -2.08 0.08 -3.90
CA ILE A 41 -2.18 0.32 -2.46
C ILE A 41 -2.45 -1.03 -1.81
N THR A 42 -1.45 -1.52 -1.06
CA THR A 42 -1.51 -2.80 -0.35
C THR A 42 -1.57 -2.56 1.15
N VAL A 43 -2.21 -3.47 1.87
CA VAL A 43 -2.35 -3.39 3.32
C VAL A 43 -1.23 -4.18 3.98
N GLN A 44 -0.61 -3.60 5.00
CA GLN A 44 0.45 -4.25 5.76
C GLN A 44 -0.08 -4.76 7.10
N PRO A 45 0.55 -5.82 7.65
CA PRO A 45 0.34 -6.20 9.05
C PRO A 45 0.54 -5.01 9.98
N ARG A 46 -0.31 -4.89 11.01
CA ARG A 46 -0.13 -3.86 12.04
C ARG A 46 0.96 -4.30 13.00
N PRO A 47 2.02 -3.50 13.25
CA PRO A 47 3.06 -3.83 14.22
C PRO A 47 2.51 -4.11 15.63
N GLY A 48 1.49 -3.38 16.04
CA GLY A 48 0.84 -3.55 17.35
C GLY A 48 -0.33 -4.56 17.37
N CYS A 49 -0.48 -5.43 16.37
CA CYS A 49 -1.56 -6.41 16.41
C CYS A 49 -1.32 -7.42 17.55
N PRO A 50 -2.27 -7.62 18.48
CA PRO A 50 -2.08 -8.54 19.60
C PRO A 50 -2.08 -10.03 19.19
N ARG A 51 -2.42 -10.33 17.93
CA ARG A 51 -2.41 -11.70 17.39
C ARG A 51 -1.13 -12.04 16.66
N CYS A 52 -0.71 -11.19 15.71
CA CYS A 52 0.44 -11.48 14.85
C CYS A 52 1.67 -10.63 15.15
N HIS A 53 1.59 -9.63 16.05
CA HIS A 53 2.73 -8.78 16.45
C HIS A 53 3.52 -8.15 15.28
N GLY A 54 2.87 -7.92 14.13
CA GLY A 54 3.51 -7.39 12.93
C GLY A 54 3.98 -8.44 11.92
N GLU A 55 3.99 -9.72 12.28
CA GLU A 55 4.44 -10.82 11.40
C GLU A 55 3.43 -11.16 10.30
N GLY A 56 2.19 -10.66 10.41
CA GLY A 56 1.16 -10.87 9.40
C GLY A 56 0.45 -12.22 9.46
N GLY A 57 0.92 -13.18 10.25
CA GLY A 57 0.27 -14.48 10.35
C GLY A 57 0.93 -15.38 11.37
N TRP A 58 0.61 -16.67 11.29
CA TRP A 58 1.31 -17.73 12.01
C TRP A 58 1.44 -18.95 11.10
N TRP A 59 2.53 -19.68 11.24
CA TRP A 59 2.72 -20.95 10.54
C TRP A 59 1.83 -22.01 11.16
N THR A 60 1.07 -22.70 10.33
CA THR A 60 0.31 -23.88 10.75
C THR A 60 1.22 -25.11 10.69
N GLY A 61 1.08 -26.02 11.65
CA GLY A 61 1.82 -27.29 11.65
C GLY A 61 1.23 -28.28 10.66
N GLY A 62 2.00 -29.31 10.29
CA GLY A 62 1.53 -30.41 9.42
C GLY A 62 2.58 -30.84 8.40
N ALA A 63 2.20 -31.76 7.52
CA ALA A 63 3.06 -32.25 6.43
C ALA A 63 3.36 -31.16 5.38
N PHE A 64 2.48 -30.16 5.28
CA PHE A 64 2.60 -29.01 4.38
C PHE A 64 2.26 -27.75 5.18
N PRO A 65 3.25 -27.13 5.86
CA PRO A 65 3.00 -25.98 6.70
C PRO A 65 2.66 -24.76 5.84
N GLU A 66 1.46 -24.22 6.02
CA GLU A 66 1.00 -23.00 5.36
C GLU A 66 0.95 -21.84 6.35
N MET A 67 1.18 -20.62 5.86
CA MET A 67 1.02 -19.43 6.69
C MET A 67 -0.44 -19.00 6.74
N GLU A 68 -1.05 -19.03 7.92
CA GLU A 68 -2.39 -18.47 8.11
C GLU A 68 -2.30 -16.96 8.29
N ALA A 69 -2.97 -16.22 7.40
CA ALA A 69 -2.94 -14.78 7.40
C ALA A 69 -3.80 -14.18 8.54
N CYS A 70 -3.23 -13.23 9.26
CA CYS A 70 -3.95 -12.52 10.32
C CYS A 70 -5.01 -11.58 9.73
N GLY A 71 -6.25 -11.70 10.21
CA GLY A 71 -7.36 -10.83 9.80
C GLY A 71 -7.14 -9.33 10.05
N CYS A 72 -6.11 -8.93 10.82
CA CYS A 72 -5.77 -7.51 10.99
C CYS A 72 -5.37 -6.82 9.67
N TRP A 73 -4.93 -7.58 8.66
CA TRP A 73 -4.61 -7.05 7.33
C TRP A 73 -5.24 -7.88 6.21
N ALA A 74 -5.35 -9.20 6.36
CA ALA A 74 -5.80 -10.12 5.30
C ALA A 74 -7.23 -9.83 4.79
N ASN A 75 -8.12 -9.33 5.65
CA ASN A 75 -9.51 -9.04 5.28
C ASN A 75 -9.71 -7.64 4.69
N ARG A 76 -8.64 -6.85 4.55
CA ARG A 76 -8.72 -5.48 4.06
C ARG A 76 -8.47 -5.43 2.57
N ARG A 77 -9.21 -4.57 1.88
CA ARG A 77 -9.18 -4.46 0.42
C ARG A 77 -7.89 -3.80 -0.06
N GLU A 78 -7.27 -4.40 -1.05
CA GLU A 78 -6.20 -3.80 -1.84
C GLU A 78 -6.77 -3.10 -3.08
N ILE A 79 -6.14 -2.01 -3.51
CA ILE A 79 -6.55 -1.25 -4.69
C ILE A 79 -5.41 -1.26 -5.69
N ARG A 80 -5.69 -1.68 -6.92
CA ARG A 80 -4.74 -1.67 -8.02
C ARG A 80 -5.35 -1.02 -9.25
N ILE A 81 -4.70 0.02 -9.73
CA ILE A 81 -5.04 0.72 -10.97
C ILE A 81 -3.95 0.36 -11.98
N ARG A 82 -4.34 -0.27 -13.09
CA ARG A 82 -3.42 -0.55 -14.19
C ARG A 82 -3.35 0.68 -15.10
N LEU A 83 -2.14 1.19 -15.32
CA LEU A 83 -1.87 2.34 -16.20
C LEU A 83 -1.48 1.88 -17.61
N LEU A 84 -0.63 0.86 -17.70
CA LEU A 84 -0.22 0.22 -18.95
C LEU A 84 -0.37 -1.29 -18.82
N PRO A 85 -0.44 -2.03 -19.94
CA PRO A 85 -0.32 -3.48 -19.92
C PRO A 85 0.95 -3.88 -19.17
N VAL A 86 0.80 -4.72 -18.15
CA VAL A 86 1.94 -5.31 -17.46
C VAL A 86 2.48 -6.39 -18.40
N PRO A 87 3.77 -6.39 -18.78
CA PRO A 87 4.34 -7.47 -19.55
C PRO A 87 4.03 -8.80 -18.85
N ALA A 88 3.61 -9.82 -19.59
CA ALA A 88 3.24 -11.12 -19.03
C ALA A 88 4.42 -11.91 -18.43
N TRP A 89 5.61 -11.31 -18.35
CA TRP A 89 6.86 -12.00 -18.06
C TRP A 89 7.70 -11.19 -17.08
N ASP A 90 7.67 -11.63 -15.83
CA ASP A 90 8.68 -11.50 -14.77
C ASP A 90 8.36 -12.44 -13.58
N GLU A 91 7.31 -13.26 -13.68
CA GLU A 91 7.08 -14.36 -12.74
C GLU A 91 7.96 -15.54 -13.20
N PRO A 92 8.90 -16.04 -12.38
CA PRO A 92 9.60 -17.27 -12.70
C PRO A 92 8.56 -18.38 -12.88
N PRO A 93 8.68 -19.21 -13.94
CA PRO A 93 7.82 -20.37 -14.04
C PRO A 93 8.13 -21.23 -12.81
N PHE A 94 7.09 -21.57 -12.06
CA PHE A 94 7.17 -22.64 -11.08
C PHE A 94 7.70 -23.93 -11.74
#